data_AF-M7NI25-F1
#
_entry.id   AF-M7NI25-F1
#
_cell.length_a   1.000
_cell.length_b   1.000
_cell.length_c   1.000
_cell.angle_alpha   90.00
_cell.angle_beta   90.00
_cell.angle_gamma   90.00
#
_symmetry.space_group_name_H-M   'P 1'
#
loop_
_entity.id
_entity.type
_entity.pdbx_description
1 polymer ?
#
loop_
_entity_poly.entity_id
_entity_poly.type
_entity_poly.pdbx_seq_one_letter_code
_entity_poly.pdbx_strand_id
1 'polypeptide(L)'
;MDMLSKSDGTNRDQLEMVSLDKMVPEDHLVRKLEKTIDFSFIYNLVENLYSDRGRPSIDPVVVLIKLPFLQYTFGIFSMRRTIEVVNTNLAYRWFLGFAFYD
;
A
#
# COMPACT_ATOMS: atom_id res chain seq x y z
N MET A 1 -25.20 26.25 25.90
CA MET A 1 -25.42 25.11 24.99
C MET A 1 -24.05 24.53 24.71
N ASP A 2 -23.60 23.54 25.49
CA ASP A 2 -22.31 22.90 25.25
C ASP A 2 -22.42 21.99 24.02
N MET A 3 -21.85 22.43 22.90
CA MET A 3 -21.82 21.70 21.62
C MET A 3 -20.64 20.72 21.51
N LEU A 4 -19.99 20.39 22.63
CA LEU A 4 -18.83 19.50 22.63
C LEU A 4 -19.24 18.09 23.11
N SER A 5 -19.67 17.24 22.17
CA SER A 5 -19.81 15.81 22.46
C SER A 5 -18.41 15.20 22.56
N LYS A 6 -17.99 14.79 23.77
CA LYS A 6 -16.81 13.94 23.93
C LYS A 6 -17.14 12.58 23.34
N SER A 7 -16.36 12.15 22.35
CA SER A 7 -16.46 10.78 21.83
C SER A 7 -15.95 9.83 22.91
N ASP A 8 -16.85 9.10 23.55
CA ASP A 8 -16.48 7.93 24.33
C ASP A 8 -15.78 6.96 23.38
N GLY A 9 -14.61 6.45 23.74
CA GLY A 9 -13.70 5.68 22.88
C GLY A 9 -14.24 4.32 22.39
N THR A 10 -15.56 4.16 22.33
CA THR A 10 -16.38 3.00 22.03
C THR A 10 -16.38 2.61 20.54
N ASN A 11 -15.86 3.47 19.65
CA ASN A 11 -15.86 3.23 18.21
C ASN A 11 -14.61 2.47 17.70
N ARG A 12 -13.77 1.96 18.61
CA ARG A 12 -12.47 1.35 18.25
C ARG A 12 -12.57 -0.08 17.70
N ASP A 13 -13.61 -0.82 18.05
CA ASP A 13 -13.86 -2.20 17.60
C ASP A 13 -15.14 -2.29 16.74
N GLN A 14 -15.23 -1.45 15.70
CA GLN A 14 -16.36 -1.48 14.75
C GLN A 14 -15.98 -2.32 13.53
N LEU A 15 -16.74 -3.38 13.25
CA LEU A 15 -16.58 -4.18 12.05
C LEU A 15 -17.46 -3.60 10.93
N GLU A 16 -16.85 -2.90 9.98
CA GLU A 16 -17.52 -2.36 8.79
C GLU A 16 -17.00 -3.00 7.51
N MET A 17 -17.91 -3.35 6.60
CA MET A 17 -17.55 -3.86 5.28
C MET A 17 -17.24 -2.67 4.35
N VAL A 18 -15.97 -2.27 4.33
CA VAL A 18 -15.47 -1.12 3.56
C VAL A 18 -14.51 -1.57 2.47
N SER A 19 -14.63 -0.97 1.29
CA SER A 19 -13.69 -1.21 0.18
C SER A 19 -12.42 -0.38 0.40
N LEU A 20 -11.23 -0.97 0.22
CA LEU A 20 -9.94 -0.26 0.30
C LEU A 20 -9.93 1.01 -0.57
N ASP A 21 -10.52 0.93 -1.75
CA ASP A 21 -10.64 2.07 -2.67
C ASP A 21 -11.44 3.24 -2.04
N LYS A 22 -12.50 2.97 -1.29
CA LYS A 22 -13.29 4.02 -0.63
C LYS A 22 -12.61 4.64 0.58
N MET A 23 -11.61 3.96 1.15
CA MET A 23 -10.83 4.44 2.29
C MET A 23 -9.66 5.34 1.89
N VAL A 24 -9.15 5.23 0.67
CA VAL A 24 -8.05 6.08 0.18
C VAL A 24 -8.62 7.31 -0.51
N PRO A 25 -8.40 8.53 0.03
CA PRO A 25 -8.87 9.76 -0.58
C PRO A 25 -8.46 9.86 -2.04
N GLU A 26 -9.36 10.34 -2.89
CA GLU A 26 -9.08 10.47 -4.33
C GLU A 26 -7.91 11.42 -4.64
N ASP A 27 -7.69 12.43 -3.79
CA ASP A 27 -6.60 13.40 -3.92
C ASP A 27 -5.25 12.90 -3.37
N HIS A 28 -5.20 11.68 -2.84
CA HIS A 28 -3.97 11.14 -2.27
C HIS A 28 -2.90 10.91 -3.35
N LEU A 29 -1.65 11.28 -3.05
CA LEU A 29 -0.53 11.20 -4.00
C LEU A 29 -0.37 9.81 -4.61
N VAL A 30 -0.63 8.75 -3.85
CA VAL A 30 -0.53 7.36 -4.33
C VAL A 30 -1.43 7.05 -5.54
N ARG A 31 -2.63 7.66 -5.63
CA ARG A 31 -3.53 7.49 -6.78
C ARG A 31 -3.01 8.21 -8.02
N LYS A 32 -2.41 9.39 -7.82
CA LYS A 32 -1.75 10.12 -8.91
C LYS A 32 -0.55 9.33 -9.44
N LEU A 33 0.22 8.71 -8.54
CA LEU A 33 1.38 7.89 -8.90
C LEU A 33 0.97 6.64 -9.69
N GLU A 34 -0.04 5.90 -9.22
CA GLU A 34 -0.55 4.71 -9.92
C GLU A 34 -1.07 5.06 -11.33
N LYS A 35 -1.82 6.16 -11.48
CA LYS A 35 -2.33 6.60 -12.79
C LYS A 35 -1.25 7.05 -13.77
N THR A 36 -0.10 7.51 -13.26
CA THR A 36 0.95 8.12 -14.09
C THR A 36 2.02 7.12 -14.52
N ILE A 37 2.26 6.08 -13.70
CA ILE A 37 3.36 5.15 -13.91
C ILE A 37 2.82 3.78 -14.30
N ASP A 38 3.06 3.39 -15.55
CA ASP A 38 2.88 2.01 -15.97
C ASP A 38 4.09 1.17 -15.55
N PHE A 39 3.87 0.19 -14.68
CA PHE A 39 4.90 -0.73 -14.21
C PHE A 39 4.96 -2.05 -15.01
N SER A 40 4.11 -2.19 -16.04
CA SER A 40 4.01 -3.41 -16.85
C SER A 40 5.33 -3.80 -17.52
N PHE A 41 6.15 -2.81 -17.90
CA PHE A 41 7.42 -3.03 -18.58
C PHE A 41 8.43 -3.84 -17.76
N ILE A 42 8.30 -3.83 -16.43
CA ILE A 42 9.25 -4.45 -15.51
C ILE A 42 9.12 -5.97 -15.59
N TYR A 43 7.91 -6.51 -15.72
CA TYR A 43 7.69 -7.95 -15.83
C TYR A 43 8.48 -8.55 -16.99
N ASN A 44 8.49 -7.89 -18.15
CA ASN A 44 9.26 -8.35 -19.32
C ASN A 44 10.78 -8.35 -19.07
N LEU A 45 11.29 -7.46 -18.22
CA LEU A 45 12.72 -7.37 -17.90
C LEU A 45 13.15 -8.44 -16.89
N VAL A 46 12.31 -8.72 -15.89
CA VAL A 46 12.62 -9.70 -14.84
C VAL A 46 12.18 -11.13 -15.17
N GLU A 47 11.35 -11.36 -16.19
CA GLU A 47 10.84 -12.70 -16.55
C GLU A 47 11.95 -13.75 -16.63
N ASN A 48 13.07 -13.44 -17.29
CA ASN A 48 14.20 -14.35 -17.46
C ASN A 48 14.99 -14.65 -16.16
N LEU A 49 14.76 -13.88 -15.09
CA LEU A 49 15.44 -14.04 -13.80
C LEU A 49 14.64 -14.89 -12.81
N TYR A 50 13.37 -15.19 -13.12
CA TYR A 50 12.49 -15.99 -12.27
C TYR A 50 12.25 -17.37 -12.87
N SER A 51 12.32 -18.39 -12.03
CA SER A 51 12.03 -19.79 -12.41
C SER A 51 10.52 -20.00 -12.56
N ASP A 52 10.12 -20.74 -13.57
CA ASP A 52 8.76 -21.24 -13.80
C ASP A 52 8.33 -22.30 -12.78
N ARG A 53 9.29 -22.87 -12.04
CA ARG A 53 9.07 -23.95 -11.05
C ARG A 53 9.49 -23.50 -9.66
N GLY A 54 8.59 -23.67 -8.69
CA GLY A 54 8.86 -23.45 -7.26
C GLY A 54 7.70 -22.82 -6.50
N ARG A 55 8.00 -22.31 -5.30
CA ARG A 55 7.05 -21.49 -4.53
C ARG A 55 6.82 -20.18 -5.27
N PRO A 56 5.57 -19.71 -5.43
CA PRO A 56 5.30 -18.41 -6.02
C PRO A 56 6.09 -17.35 -5.25
N SER A 57 6.95 -16.64 -5.97
CA SER A 57 7.70 -15.51 -5.41
C SER A 57 6.74 -14.35 -5.16
N ILE A 58 7.08 -13.49 -4.20
CA ILE A 58 6.40 -12.22 -4.05
C ILE A 58 6.62 -11.40 -5.32
N ASP A 59 5.61 -10.67 -5.77
CA ASP A 59 5.65 -9.87 -6.99
C ASP A 59 6.90 -8.94 -7.00
N PRO A 60 7.83 -9.14 -7.96
CA PRO A 60 9.05 -8.35 -8.05
C PRO A 60 8.77 -6.86 -8.26
N VAL A 61 7.68 -6.51 -8.96
CA VAL A 61 7.31 -5.12 -9.19
C VAL A 61 6.90 -4.45 -7.89
N VAL A 62 6.14 -5.15 -7.05
CA VAL A 62 5.69 -4.62 -5.76
C VAL A 62 6.87 -4.45 -4.79
N VAL A 63 7.73 -5.45 -4.67
CA VAL A 63 8.80 -5.45 -3.66
C VAL A 63 10.05 -4.69 -4.08
N LEU A 64 10.50 -4.85 -5.33
CA LEU A 64 11.77 -4.28 -5.78
C LEU A 64 11.62 -2.85 -6.28
N ILE A 65 10.41 -2.45 -6.71
CA ILE A 65 10.20 -1.17 -7.38
C ILE A 65 9.23 -0.31 -6.56
N LYS A 66 7.98 -0.75 -6.38
CA LYS A 66 6.97 0.07 -5.70
C LYS A 66 7.33 0.38 -4.25
N LEU A 67 7.89 -0.57 -3.51
CA LEU A 67 8.31 -0.38 -2.12
C LEU A 67 9.44 0.67 -1.97
N PRO A 68 10.58 0.56 -2.69
CA PRO A 68 11.60 1.61 -2.68
C PRO A 68 11.13 2.94 -3.26
N PHE A 69 10.23 2.92 -4.25
CA PHE A 69 9.64 4.12 -4.82
C PHE A 69 8.79 4.87 -3.79
N LEU A 70 7.98 4.14 -3.00
CA LEU A 70 7.22 4.68 -1.89
C LEU A 70 8.17 5.20 -0.79
N GLN A 71 9.20 4.42 -0.47
CA GLN A 71 10.24 4.84 0.47
C GLN A 71 10.86 6.19 0.08
N TYR A 72 11.23 6.36 -1.19
CA TYR A 72 11.84 7.59 -1.71
C TYR A 72 10.85 8.76 -1.72
N THR A 73 9.63 8.52 -2.20
CA THR A 73 8.60 9.57 -2.33
C THR A 73 8.16 10.12 -0.97
N PHE A 74 8.05 9.26 0.04
CA PHE A 74 7.63 9.63 1.39
C PHE A 74 8.80 9.85 2.36
N GLY A 75 10.05 9.76 1.89
CA GLY A 75 11.25 10.09 2.68
C GLY A 75 11.53 9.16 3.86
N ILE A 76 11.22 7.86 3.75
CA ILE A 76 11.46 6.89 4.82
C ILE A 76 12.88 6.32 4.65
N PHE A 77 13.76 6.45 5.64
CA PHE A 77 15.15 6.00 5.48
C PHE A 77 15.38 4.49 5.68
N SER A 78 14.43 3.77 6.27
CA SER A 78 14.59 2.35 6.62
C SER A 78 13.52 1.49 5.96
N MET A 79 13.94 0.45 5.23
CA MET A 79 13.04 -0.53 4.62
C MET A 79 12.15 -1.22 5.66
N ARG A 80 12.69 -1.56 6.84
CA ARG A 80 11.89 -2.16 7.92
C ARG A 80 10.76 -1.23 8.37
N ARG A 81 11.10 0.06 8.54
CA ARG A 81 10.12 1.09 8.89
C ARG A 81 9.11 1.31 7.76
N THR A 82 9.53 1.25 6.50
CA THR A 82 8.61 1.31 5.35
C THR A 82 7.58 0.18 5.42
N ILE A 83 7.99 -1.05 5.74
CA ILE A 83 7.09 -2.20 5.87
C ILE A 83 6.10 -2.00 7.04
N GLU A 84 6.57 -1.51 8.19
CA GLU A 84 5.68 -1.18 9.32
C GLU A 84 4.66 -0.09 8.98
N VAL A 85 5.09 0.95 8.25
CA VAL A 85 4.21 2.03 7.81
C VAL A 85 3.25 1.53 6.73
N VAL A 86 3.66 0.63 5.84
CA VAL A 86 2.75 -0.02 4.89
C VAL A 86 1.69 -0.84 5.63
N ASN A 87 2.05 -1.56 6.69
CA ASN A 87 1.09 -2.35 7.47
C ASN A 87 0.04 -1.50 8.20
N THR A 88 0.40 -0.28 8.59
CA THR A 88 -0.50 0.63 9.32
C THR A 88 -1.21 1.62 8.41
N ASN A 89 -0.64 1.95 7.25
CA ASN A 89 -1.18 2.93 6.31
C ASN A 89 -1.88 2.25 5.13
N LEU A 90 -3.21 2.34 5.13
CA LEU A 90 -4.07 1.78 4.09
C LEU A 90 -3.78 2.35 2.69
N ALA A 91 -3.37 3.61 2.58
CA ALA A 91 -3.05 4.22 1.29
C ALA A 91 -1.82 3.58 0.63
N TYR A 92 -0.86 3.14 1.45
CA TYR A 92 0.35 2.49 0.96
C TYR A 92 0.08 1.03 0.59
N ARG A 93 -0.75 0.33 1.38
CA ARG A 93 -1.26 -1.00 1.02
C ARG A 93 -2.01 -0.99 -0.30
N TRP A 94 -2.89 -0.01 -0.49
CA TRP A 94 -3.62 0.16 -1.75
C TRP A 94 -2.69 0.36 -2.95
N PHE A 95 -1.65 1.20 -2.82
CA PHE A 95 -0.67 1.41 -3.89
C PHE A 95 0.11 0.14 -4.27
N LEU A 96 0.41 -0.69 -3.26
CA LEU A 96 1.11 -1.95 -3.42
C LEU A 96 0.19 -3.07 -3.91
N GLY A 97 -1.13 -2.91 -3.81
CA GLY A 97 -2.11 -3.93 -4.19
C GLY A 97 -2.26 -5.06 -3.16
N PHE A 98 -1.79 -4.87 -1.92
CA PHE A 98 -1.93 -5.86 -0.85
C PHE A 98 -3.34 -5.85 -0.27
N ALA A 99 -3.89 -7.04 0.01
CA ALA A 99 -5.14 -7.17 0.74
C ALA A 99 -4.95 -6.77 2.22
N PHE A 100 -6.05 -6.61 2.95
CA PHE A 100 -6.01 -6.31 4.39
C PHE A 100 -5.27 -7.38 5.22
N TYR A 101 -5.19 -8.62 4.74
CA TYR A 101 -4.64 -9.76 5.46
C TYR A 101 -3.32 -10.29 4.88
N ASP A 102 -2.78 -9.65 3.83
CA ASP A 102 -1.45 -9.98 3.27
C ASP A 102 -0.30 -9.36 4.08
#